data_AF-A0A645GD00-F1
#
_entry.id   AF-A0A645GD00-F1
#
_cell.length_a   1.000
_cell.length_b   1.000
_cell.length_c   1.000
_cell.angle_alpha   90.00
_cell.angle_beta   90.00
_cell.angle_gamma   90.00
#
_symmetry.space_group_name_H-M   'P 1'
#
loop_
_entity.id
_entity.type
_entity.pdbx_description
1 polymer ?
#
loop_
_entity_poly.entity_id
_entity_poly.type
_entity_poly.pdbx_seq_one_letter_code
_entity_poly.pdbx_strand_id
1 'polypeptide(L)'
;MLPVNPIETKPGKICSCGCDEFVPETSVFDTWATSSVTPQINAKWDEENDISDMLLPMSLRTQAHEIIRTWAFYTIVKSLYHTGQIPWKDIMICGFVLAKKEKKSASQRATQSFRQN
;
A
#
# COMPACT_ATOMS: atom_id res chain seq x y z
N MET A 1 -9.42 -9.69 -8.28
CA MET A 1 -9.22 -8.73 -7.18
C MET A 1 -7.85 -8.91 -6.56
N LEU A 2 -7.10 -7.80 -6.45
CA LEU A 2 -5.80 -7.77 -5.77
C LEU A 2 -5.97 -7.64 -4.24
N PRO A 3 -5.04 -8.18 -3.43
CA PRO A 3 -3.95 -9.08 -3.83
C PRO A 3 -4.45 -10.50 -4.13
N VAL A 4 -3.79 -11.21 -5.05
CA VAL A 4 -4.14 -12.59 -5.43
C VAL A 4 -3.49 -13.57 -4.47
N ASN A 5 -4.26 -14.57 -4.00
CA ASN A 5 -3.74 -15.70 -3.22
C ASN A 5 -3.50 -16.90 -4.16
N PRO A 6 -2.24 -17.29 -4.46
CA PRO A 6 -1.95 -18.39 -5.37
C PRO A 6 -2.33 -19.77 -4.83
N ILE A 7 -2.50 -19.91 -3.51
CA ILE A 7 -2.95 -21.18 -2.89
C ILE A 7 -4.43 -21.45 -3.23
N GLU A 8 -5.21 -20.38 -3.36
CA GLU A 8 -6.66 -20.45 -3.65
C GLU A 8 -6.98 -20.19 -5.13
N THR A 9 -6.10 -19.47 -5.84
CA THR A 9 -6.33 -19.00 -7.21
C THR A 9 -5.36 -19.64 -8.18
N LYS A 10 -5.86 -20.50 -9.07
CA LYS A 10 -5.06 -21.10 -10.16
C LYS A 10 -4.85 -20.10 -11.31
N PRO A 11 -3.72 -20.17 -12.04
CA PRO A 11 -3.54 -19.41 -13.28
C PRO A 11 -4.63 -19.72 -14.30
N GLY A 12 -5.19 -18.69 -14.94
CA GLY A 12 -6.22 -18.84 -15.98
C GLY A 12 -5.70 -19.29 -17.35
N LYS A 13 -4.42 -19.64 -17.47
CA LYS A 13 -3.75 -20.00 -18.72
C LYS A 13 -2.84 -21.22 -18.51
N ILE A 14 -2.76 -22.07 -19.52
CA ILE A 14 -1.81 -23.21 -19.56
C ILE A 14 -0.39 -22.67 -19.70
N CYS A 15 0.58 -23.36 -19.10
CA CYS A 15 1.99 -23.01 -19.24
C CYS A 15 2.44 -23.12 -20.71
N SER A 16 3.45 -22.36 -21.11
CA SER A 16 4.04 -22.44 -22.46
C SER A 16 4.62 -23.82 -22.79
N CYS A 17 4.91 -24.65 -21.78
CA CYS A 17 5.33 -26.05 -21.96
C CYS A 17 4.16 -27.04 -22.15
N GLY A 18 2.91 -26.59 -22.08
CA GLY A 18 1.71 -27.43 -22.20
C GLY A 18 1.18 -28.02 -20.89
N CYS A 19 1.82 -27.74 -19.75
CA CYS A 19 1.36 -28.20 -18.43
C CYS A 19 0.24 -27.29 -17.88
N ASP A 20 -0.79 -27.89 -17.29
CA ASP A 20 -1.93 -27.25 -16.61
C ASP A 20 -1.88 -27.42 -15.09
N GLU A 21 -1.00 -28.27 -14.58
CA GLU A 21 -0.70 -28.42 -13.16
C GLU A 21 0.34 -27.40 -12.70
N PHE A 22 0.00 -26.66 -11.64
CA PHE A 22 0.85 -25.61 -11.05
C PHE A 22 1.03 -25.87 -9.56
N VAL A 23 2.26 -25.71 -9.09
CA VAL A 23 2.57 -25.70 -7.65
C VAL A 23 2.54 -24.24 -7.17
N PRO A 24 1.65 -23.87 -6.24
CA PRO A 24 1.54 -22.50 -5.76
C PRO A 24 2.73 -22.12 -4.87
N GLU A 25 3.16 -20.86 -4.95
CA GLU A 25 4.11 -20.28 -4.00
C GLU A 25 3.41 -20.09 -2.64
N THR A 26 4.09 -20.47 -1.55
CA THR A 26 3.55 -20.42 -0.18
C THR A 26 4.14 -19.28 0.65
N SER A 27 5.19 -18.63 0.15
CA SER A 27 5.79 -17.45 0.76
C SER A 27 4.84 -16.26 0.73
N VAL A 28 4.96 -15.40 1.73
CA VAL A 28 4.14 -14.19 1.86
C VAL A 28 4.94 -12.98 1.39
N PHE A 29 4.32 -12.10 0.61
CA PHE A 29 4.92 -10.83 0.21
C PHE A 29 5.09 -9.89 1.41
N ASP A 30 6.08 -9.00 1.31
CA ASP A 30 6.25 -7.89 2.24
C ASP A 30 5.01 -6.97 2.26
N THR A 31 4.66 -6.46 3.44
CA THR A 31 3.47 -5.60 3.63
C THR A 31 3.49 -4.33 2.77
N TRP A 32 4.68 -3.77 2.49
CA TRP A 32 4.80 -2.60 1.63
C TRP A 32 4.55 -2.92 0.16
N ALA A 33 4.72 -4.17 -0.27
CA ALA A 33 4.38 -4.59 -1.63
C ALA A 33 2.87 -4.43 -1.88
N THR A 34 2.02 -4.92 -0.97
CA THR A 34 0.57 -4.75 -1.07
C THR A 34 0.15 -3.31 -0.81
N SER A 35 0.74 -2.66 0.19
CA SER A 35 0.39 -1.26 0.50
C SER A 35 0.74 -0.32 -0.67
N SER A 36 1.80 -0.61 -1.42
CA SER A 36 2.20 0.21 -2.56
C SER A 36 1.20 0.24 -3.71
N VAL A 37 0.26 -0.72 -3.77
CA VAL A 37 -0.76 -0.79 -4.83
C VAL A 37 -2.12 -0.26 -4.38
N THR A 38 -2.18 0.53 -3.29
CA THR A 38 -3.44 1.17 -2.84
C THR A 38 -4.17 1.94 -3.95
N PRO A 39 -3.50 2.72 -4.84
CA PRO A 39 -4.19 3.38 -5.94
C PRO A 39 -4.91 2.42 -6.88
N GLN A 40 -4.26 1.31 -7.23
CA GLN A 40 -4.80 0.27 -8.10
C GLN A 40 -5.97 -0.45 -7.43
N ILE A 41 -5.85 -0.77 -6.15
CA ILE A 41 -6.94 -1.37 -5.36
C ILE A 41 -8.16 -0.44 -5.34
N ASN A 42 -7.96 0.85 -5.07
CA ASN A 42 -9.04 1.84 -5.04
C ASN A 42 -9.69 2.02 -6.41
N ALA A 43 -8.89 1.95 -7.48
CA ALA A 43 -9.36 2.05 -8.85
C ALA A 43 -10.02 0.78 -9.38
N LYS A 44 -9.97 -0.33 -8.63
CA LYS A 44 -10.33 -1.68 -9.11
C LYS A 44 -9.60 -2.03 -10.41
N TRP A 45 -8.31 -1.72 -10.43
CA TRP A 45 -7.47 -1.87 -11.59
C TRP A 45 -7.48 -3.32 -12.10
N ASP A 46 -7.66 -3.50 -13.41
CA ASP A 46 -7.75 -4.81 -14.08
C ASP A 46 -8.97 -5.67 -13.65
N GLU A 47 -10.02 -5.03 -13.13
CA GLU A 47 -11.34 -5.63 -12.89
C GLU A 47 -12.40 -5.11 -13.87
N GLU A 48 -13.57 -5.77 -13.95
CA GLU A 48 -14.65 -5.41 -14.90
C GLU A 48 -15.13 -3.95 -14.75
N ASN A 49 -15.04 -3.40 -13.53
CA ASN A 49 -15.42 -2.03 -13.19
C ASN A 49 -14.21 -1.17 -12.81
N ASP A 50 -13.10 -1.35 -13.53
CA ASP A 50 -11.93 -0.48 -13.44
C ASP A 50 -12.29 0.99 -13.72
N ILE A 51 -11.99 1.86 -12.75
CA ILE A 51 -12.21 3.30 -12.82
C ILE A 51 -10.90 4.10 -12.81
N SER A 52 -9.78 3.47 -13.18
CA SER A 52 -8.44 4.10 -13.18
C SER A 52 -8.40 5.40 -13.99
N ASP A 53 -9.03 5.44 -15.15
CA ASP A 53 -9.08 6.64 -16.02
C ASP A 53 -9.84 7.82 -15.39
N MET A 54 -10.77 7.53 -14.48
CA MET A 54 -11.49 8.55 -13.72
C MET A 54 -10.73 8.95 -12.44
N LEU A 55 -10.13 7.96 -11.77
CA LEU A 55 -9.60 8.13 -10.42
C LEU A 55 -8.17 8.66 -10.40
N LEU A 56 -7.35 8.34 -11.41
CA LEU A 56 -5.95 8.75 -11.46
C LEU A 56 -5.75 10.04 -12.26
N PRO A 57 -4.90 10.97 -11.80
CA PRO A 57 -4.32 11.01 -10.46
C PRO A 57 -5.34 11.45 -9.39
N MET A 58 -5.32 10.79 -8.24
CA MET A 58 -6.15 11.16 -7.08
C MET A 58 -5.74 12.54 -6.54
N SER A 59 -6.64 13.23 -5.82
CA SER A 59 -6.37 14.61 -5.41
C SER A 59 -5.25 14.74 -4.36
N LEU A 60 -5.37 14.06 -3.22
CA LEU A 60 -4.49 14.27 -2.06
C LEU A 60 -4.14 12.95 -1.37
N ARG A 61 -2.88 12.81 -0.97
CA ARG A 61 -2.45 11.81 0.01
C ARG A 61 -1.89 12.45 1.28
N THR A 62 -2.47 12.12 2.42
CA THR A 62 -1.95 12.49 3.73
C THR A 62 -1.09 11.36 4.29
N GLN A 63 0.08 11.69 4.85
CA GLN A 63 0.97 10.71 5.46
C GLN A 63 1.98 11.38 6.38
N ALA A 64 2.63 10.60 7.25
CA ALA A 64 3.76 11.08 8.02
C ALA A 64 5.09 10.85 7.27
N HIS A 65 6.13 11.57 7.67
CA HIS A 65 7.40 11.61 6.93
C HIS A 65 8.21 10.31 7.01
N GLU A 66 7.97 9.45 8.00
CA GLU A 66 8.75 8.23 8.19
C GLU A 66 8.52 7.18 7.08
N ILE A 67 7.34 7.19 6.45
CA ILE A 67 6.97 6.24 5.38
C ILE A 67 7.24 6.76 3.96
N ILE A 68 7.98 7.86 3.80
CA ILE A 68 8.29 8.41 2.48
C ILE A 68 9.16 7.43 1.66
N ARG A 69 10.21 6.87 2.26
CA ARG A 69 11.18 6.00 1.56
C ARG A 69 10.65 4.60 1.23
N THR A 70 9.58 4.18 1.90
CA THR A 70 8.94 2.87 1.68
C THR A 70 7.64 3.09 0.93
N TRP A 71 6.55 3.34 1.64
CA TRP A 71 5.20 3.32 1.08
C TRP A 71 5.01 4.37 -0.02
N ALA A 72 5.34 5.63 0.25
CA ALA A 72 5.09 6.70 -0.72
C ALA A 72 5.90 6.47 -2.00
N PHE A 73 7.20 6.21 -1.85
CA PHE A 73 8.09 5.94 -2.98
C PHE A 73 7.65 4.71 -3.78
N TYR A 74 7.36 3.58 -3.13
CA TYR A 74 6.94 2.36 -3.82
C TYR A 74 5.63 2.58 -4.57
N THR A 75 4.69 3.33 -3.99
CA THR A 75 3.43 3.62 -4.67
C THR A 75 3.62 4.46 -5.93
N ILE A 76 4.49 5.48 -5.88
CA ILE A 76 4.80 6.32 -7.04
C ILE A 76 5.42 5.47 -8.15
N VAL A 77 6.42 4.65 -7.82
CA VAL A 77 7.08 3.76 -8.79
C VAL A 77 6.09 2.77 -9.40
N LYS A 78 5.27 2.11 -8.57
CA LYS A 78 4.28 1.13 -9.04
C LYS A 78 3.19 1.77 -9.91
N SER A 79 2.70 2.95 -9.55
CA SER A 79 1.75 3.70 -10.36
C SER A 79 2.34 4.01 -11.73
N LEU A 80 3.52 4.63 -11.78
CA LEU A 80 4.19 4.96 -13.04
C LEU A 80 4.47 3.72 -13.90
N TYR A 81 4.90 2.62 -13.27
CA TYR A 81 5.20 1.38 -14.00
C TYR A 81 3.95 0.71 -14.59
N HIS A 82 2.83 0.71 -13.87
CA HIS A 82 1.62 0.01 -14.30
C HIS A 82 0.68 0.86 -15.16
N THR A 83 0.63 2.17 -14.93
CA THR A 83 -0.36 3.06 -15.58
C THR A 83 0.28 4.21 -16.35
N GLY A 84 1.57 4.47 -16.18
CA GLY A 84 2.23 5.65 -16.74
C GLY A 84 1.82 6.97 -16.07
N GLN A 85 0.96 6.93 -15.04
CA GLN A 85 0.41 8.09 -14.37
C GLN A 85 0.89 8.18 -12.91
N ILE A 86 1.01 9.40 -12.40
CA ILE A 86 1.28 9.62 -10.98
C ILE A 86 0.05 9.22 -10.14
N PRO A 87 0.24 8.72 -8.90
CA PRO A 87 -0.88 8.23 -8.10
C PRO A 87 -1.72 9.35 -7.48
N TRP A 88 -1.09 10.47 -7.13
CA TRP A 88 -1.74 11.64 -6.51
C TRP A 88 -1.19 12.95 -7.09
N LYS A 89 -2.02 13.99 -7.13
CA LYS A 89 -1.62 15.36 -7.49
C LYS A 89 -0.84 16.02 -6.36
N ASP A 90 -1.38 15.94 -5.14
CA ASP A 90 -0.80 16.55 -3.95
C ASP A 90 -0.47 15.53 -2.86
N ILE A 91 0.60 15.81 -2.09
CA ILE A 91 0.99 15.01 -0.92
C ILE A 91 1.16 15.94 0.29
N MET A 92 0.44 15.66 1.37
CA MET A 92 0.59 16.33 2.65
C MET A 92 1.46 15.49 3.59
N ILE A 93 2.60 16.05 4.00
CA ILE A 93 3.54 15.39 4.92
C ILE A 93 3.37 15.96 6.33
N CYS A 94 2.96 15.11 7.25
CA CYS A 94 2.84 15.43 8.68
C CYS A 94 4.16 15.13 9.42
N GLY A 95 4.53 16.03 10.33
CA GLY A 95 5.59 15.82 11.31
C GLY A 95 5.13 14.98 12.50
N PHE A 96 6.00 14.80 13.49
CA PHE A 96 5.65 14.11 14.72
C PHE A 96 4.82 15.00 15.65
N VAL A 97 3.81 14.40 16.29
CA VAL A 97 3.13 15.01 17.43
C VAL A 97 3.97 14.72 18.68
N LEU A 98 4.64 15.74 19.21
CA LEU A 98 5.40 15.64 20.45
C LEU A 98 4.53 16.07 21.64
N ALA A 99 4.32 15.16 22.59
CA ALA A 99 3.73 15.53 23.88
C ALA A 99 4.71 16.42 24.66
N LYS A 100 4.17 17.44 25.35
CA LYS A 100 4.96 18.35 26.19
C LYS A 100 5.68 17.52 27.25
N LYS A 101 7.01 17.51 27.20
CA LYS A 101 7.84 16.72 28.11
C LYS A 101 7.87 17.39 29.49
N GLU A 102 6.96 16.99 30.38
CA GLU A 102 7.23 17.19 31.81
C GLU A 102 8.45 16.33 32.16
N LYS A 103 9.46 16.96 32.78
CA LYS A 103 10.72 16.28 33.15
C LYS A 103 10.40 15.15 34.13
N LYS A 104 10.29 13.92 33.64
CA LYS A 104 10.47 12.71 34.43
C LYS A 104 11.67 11.93 33.93
N SER A 105 12.54 11.61 34.88
CA SER A 105 13.79 10.89 34.71
C SER A 105 13.58 9.52 34.06
N ALA A 106 14.62 9.04 33.40
CA ALA A 106 14.63 7.88 32.50
C ALA A 106 14.06 6.59 33.11
N SER A 107 13.48 5.77 32.21
CA SER A 107 12.89 4.44 32.42
C SER A 107 11.44 4.41 32.88
N GLN A 108 10.53 4.55 31.91
CA GLN A 108 9.31 3.73 31.77
C GLN A 108 8.66 4.07 30.42
N ARG A 109 8.58 3.08 29.52
CA ARG A 109 7.78 3.15 28.28
C ARG A 109 6.32 3.35 28.71
N ALA A 110 5.81 4.57 28.58
CA ALA A 110 4.46 4.92 29.01
C ALA A 110 3.46 4.62 27.90
N THR A 111 2.68 3.56 28.10
CA THR A 111 1.39 3.29 27.45
C THR A 111 0.49 4.53 27.55
N GLN A 112 -0.04 5.01 26.42
CA GLN A 112 -1.01 6.11 26.42
C GLN A 112 -2.36 5.61 26.95
N SER A 113 -2.76 6.06 28.14
CA SER A 113 -4.16 6.01 28.57
C SER A 113 -4.85 7.30 28.16
N PHE A 114 -5.86 7.18 27.31
CA PHE A 114 -6.74 8.26 26.90
C PHE A 114 -7.71 8.59 28.05
N ARG A 115 -7.71 9.85 28.50
CA ARG A 115 -8.84 10.43 29.23
C ARG A 115 -9.52 11.42 28.30
N GLN A 116 -10.73 11.06 27.85
CA GLN A 116 -11.67 12.00 27.23
C GLN A 116 -12.26 12.87 28.34
N ASN A 117 -12.39 14.18 28.06
CA ASN A 117 -13.28 15.07 28.80
C ASN A 117 -14.73 14.85 28.36
#